data_AF-A0A9E1VE99-F1
#
_entry.id   AF-A0A9E1VE99-F1
#
_cell.length_a   1.000
_cell.length_b   1.000
_cell.length_c   1.000
_cell.angle_alpha   90.00
_cell.angle_beta   90.00
_cell.angle_gamma   90.00
#
_symmetry.space_group_name_H-M   'P 1'
#
loop_
_entity.id
_entity.type
_entity.pdbx_description
1 polymer ?
#
loop_
_entity_poly.entity_id
_entity_poly.type
_entity_poly.pdbx_seq_one_letter_code
_entity_poly.pdbx_strand_id
1 'polypeptide(L)'
;MGTSMLKTPLTTVLGFALLAGIMSVCTPNEVHAQDAEFTQYYANPLFLNPAFAGGNRDPRLVMSYRNQWPAMSGSYVTQAVSYDQHVKSIQGGLGLTVMSDQAGQNTLKTTRITGMYAYQQNLTRKISLRAALEASYFQKSLDWSNLTFGDMIDPRRG
;
A
#
# COMPACT_ATOMS: atom_id res chain seq x y z
N MET A 1 -38.64 24.36 -36.44
CA MET A 1 -38.14 23.08 -35.89
C MET A 1 -36.93 23.42 -35.02
N GLY A 2 -37.19 23.69 -33.74
CA GLY A 2 -36.25 24.40 -32.85
C GLY A 2 -35.15 23.50 -32.27
N THR A 3 -33.95 24.05 -32.17
CA THR A 3 -32.79 23.43 -31.53
C THR A 3 -32.86 23.65 -30.02
N SER A 4 -33.13 22.59 -29.25
CA SER A 4 -33.08 22.66 -27.78
C SER A 4 -31.63 22.64 -27.31
N MET A 5 -31.13 23.81 -26.91
CA MET A 5 -29.85 23.97 -26.21
C MET A 5 -29.86 23.16 -24.89
N LEU A 6 -28.91 22.23 -24.73
CA LEU A 6 -28.61 21.59 -23.45
C LEU A 6 -28.11 22.67 -22.47
N LYS A 7 -28.94 23.05 -21.51
CA LYS A 7 -28.49 23.78 -20.31
C LYS A 7 -27.87 22.76 -19.36
N THR A 8 -26.56 22.57 -19.40
CA THR A 8 -25.85 21.88 -18.30
C THR A 8 -26.02 22.70 -17.02
N PRO A 9 -26.51 22.13 -15.92
CA PRO A 9 -26.79 22.91 -14.71
C PRO A 9 -25.49 23.42 -14.09
N LEU A 10 -25.47 24.69 -13.71
CA LEU A 10 -24.34 25.41 -13.12
C LEU A 10 -23.74 24.68 -11.89
N THR A 11 -24.56 23.88 -11.20
CA THR A 11 -24.16 23.05 -10.07
C THR A 11 -23.18 21.93 -10.44
N THR A 12 -23.29 21.34 -11.65
CA THR A 12 -22.36 20.31 -12.13
C THR A 12 -21.00 20.91 -12.48
N VAL A 13 -20.98 22.09 -13.10
CA VAL A 13 -19.75 22.82 -13.43
C VAL A 13 -19.01 23.28 -12.16
N LEU A 14 -19.75 23.77 -11.16
CA LEU A 14 -19.19 24.11 -9.85
C LEU A 14 -18.62 22.87 -9.14
N GLY A 15 -19.31 21.72 -9.22
CA GLY A 15 -18.82 20.46 -8.62
C GLY A 15 -17.49 20.00 -9.22
N PHE A 16 -17.35 20.06 -10.55
CA PHE A 16 -16.08 19.73 -11.23
C PHE A 16 -14.96 20.72 -10.90
N ALA A 17 -15.28 22.02 -10.78
CA ALA A 17 -14.31 23.04 -10.40
C ALA A 17 -13.81 22.87 -8.94
N LEU A 18 -14.69 22.45 -8.03
CA LEU A 18 -14.35 22.18 -6.64
C LEU A 18 -13.48 20.91 -6.52
N LEU A 19 -13.75 19.87 -7.32
CA LEU A 19 -12.94 18.66 -7.40
C LEU A 19 -11.52 18.96 -7.94
N ALA A 20 -11.44 19.81 -8.98
CA ALA A 20 -10.17 20.25 -9.55
C ALA A 20 -9.38 21.15 -8.58
N GLY A 21 -10.07 22.00 -7.82
CA GLY A 21 -9.47 22.83 -6.77
C GLY A 21 -8.89 22.01 -5.62
N ILE A 22 -9.56 20.95 -5.18
CA ILE A 22 -9.06 20.03 -4.14
C ILE A 22 -7.82 19.26 -4.62
N MET A 23 -7.77 18.88 -5.91
CA MET A 23 -6.57 18.24 -6.49
C MET A 23 -5.36 19.18 -6.59
N SER A 24 -5.57 20.50 -6.69
CA SER A 24 -4.48 21.46 -6.90
C SER A 24 -3.71 21.85 -5.64
N VAL A 25 -4.16 21.48 -4.44
CA VAL A 25 -3.55 21.91 -3.15
C VAL A 25 -2.53 20.91 -2.60
N CYS A 26 -2.32 19.76 -3.24
CA CYS A 26 -1.28 18.80 -2.85
C CYS A 26 -0.01 18.99 -3.69
N THR A 27 0.84 19.96 -3.34
CA THR A 27 2.24 19.96 -3.81
C THR A 27 3.02 18.95 -2.97
N PRO A 28 3.58 17.88 -3.55
CA PRO A 28 4.37 16.92 -2.78
C PRO A 28 5.70 17.56 -2.40
N ASN A 29 5.93 17.77 -1.10
CA ASN A 29 7.29 17.90 -0.59
C ASN A 29 7.94 16.52 -0.73
N GLU A 30 9.02 16.41 -1.50
CA GLU A 30 9.71 15.14 -1.72
C GLU A 30 10.40 14.67 -0.44
N VAL A 31 9.73 13.78 0.27
CA VAL A 31 10.32 13.01 1.37
C VAL A 31 10.75 11.67 0.80
N HIS A 32 12.06 11.46 0.67
CA HIS A 32 12.62 10.16 0.31
C HIS A 32 12.58 9.22 1.52
N ALA A 33 11.45 8.55 1.72
CA ALA A 33 11.36 7.41 2.62
C ALA A 33 11.69 6.12 1.84
N GLN A 34 12.59 5.30 2.38
CA GLN A 34 12.87 3.97 1.83
C GLN A 34 11.94 2.95 2.51
N ASP A 35 10.74 2.78 1.97
CA ASP A 35 9.89 1.65 2.34
C ASP A 35 10.47 0.35 1.76
N ALA A 36 10.25 -0.76 2.45
CA ALA A 36 10.76 -2.05 2.03
C ALA A 36 10.12 -2.49 0.69
N GLU A 37 10.88 -2.45 -0.41
CA GLU A 37 10.39 -2.91 -1.72
C GLU A 37 10.68 -4.40 -1.98
N PHE A 38 9.69 -5.15 -2.45
CA PHE A 38 9.89 -6.55 -2.85
C PHE A 38 10.43 -6.64 -4.28
N THR A 39 11.52 -7.39 -4.48
CA THR A 39 12.07 -7.69 -5.83
C THR A 39 11.12 -8.53 -6.69
N GLN A 40 10.19 -9.26 -6.05
CA GLN A 40 9.17 -10.07 -6.70
C GLN A 40 7.80 -9.39 -6.65
N TYR A 41 7.70 -8.15 -7.14
CA TYR A 41 6.46 -7.37 -7.12
C TYR A 41 5.28 -8.10 -7.82
N TYR A 42 5.55 -8.90 -8.85
CA TYR A 42 4.55 -9.69 -9.57
C TYR A 42 3.91 -10.78 -8.70
N ALA A 43 4.64 -11.28 -7.71
CA ALA A 43 4.18 -12.31 -6.80
C ALA A 43 3.32 -11.73 -5.66
N ASN A 44 3.39 -10.40 -5.42
CA ASN A 44 2.67 -9.72 -4.34
C ASN A 44 1.79 -8.57 -4.88
N PRO A 45 0.74 -8.88 -5.67
CA PRO A 45 -0.07 -7.86 -6.32
C PRO A 45 -0.86 -6.99 -5.34
N LEU A 46 -1.23 -7.53 -4.17
CA LEU A 46 -1.88 -6.76 -3.11
C LEU A 46 -0.99 -5.67 -2.51
N PHE A 47 0.33 -5.92 -2.46
CA PHE A 47 1.30 -4.93 -2.04
C PHE A 47 1.47 -3.83 -3.09
N LEU A 48 1.34 -4.17 -4.38
CA LEU A 48 1.46 -3.21 -5.48
C LEU A 48 0.23 -2.31 -5.60
N ASN A 49 -0.98 -2.89 -5.55
CA ASN A 49 -2.22 -2.12 -5.61
C ASN A 49 -3.38 -2.88 -4.95
N PRO A 50 -4.07 -2.28 -3.96
CA PRO A 50 -5.20 -2.92 -3.28
C PRO A 50 -6.38 -3.24 -4.22
N ALA A 51 -6.48 -2.57 -5.38
CA ALA A 51 -7.50 -2.86 -6.41
C ALA A 51 -7.35 -4.25 -7.05
N PHE A 52 -6.20 -4.90 -6.88
CA PHE A 52 -5.99 -6.29 -7.27
C PHE A 52 -6.59 -7.31 -6.31
N ALA A 53 -7.15 -6.90 -5.17
CA ALA A 53 -7.86 -7.81 -4.27
C ALA A 53 -9.04 -8.50 -4.98
N GLY A 54 -9.05 -9.83 -4.94
CA GLY A 54 -10.01 -10.66 -5.68
C GLY A 54 -9.93 -10.41 -7.20
N GLY A 55 -8.75 -10.06 -7.70
CA GLY A 55 -8.43 -9.95 -9.12
C GLY A 55 -8.63 -11.28 -9.84
N ASN A 56 -8.14 -12.33 -9.19
CA ASN A 56 -8.40 -13.71 -9.58
C ASN A 56 -9.72 -14.17 -8.96
N ARG A 57 -10.45 -15.04 -9.68
CA ARG A 57 -11.72 -15.60 -9.18
C ARG A 57 -11.49 -16.58 -8.03
N ASP A 58 -10.34 -17.24 -8.04
CA ASP A 58 -9.94 -18.21 -7.02
C ASP A 58 -9.25 -17.52 -5.85
N PRO A 59 -9.37 -18.05 -4.61
CA PRO A 59 -8.63 -17.54 -3.48
C PRO A 59 -7.13 -17.71 -3.70
N ARG A 60 -6.36 -16.69 -3.33
CA ARG A 60 -4.90 -16.67 -3.46
C ARG A 60 -4.26 -16.40 -2.10
N LEU A 61 -3.26 -17.21 -1.77
CA LEU A 61 -2.39 -17.03 -0.61
C LEU A 61 -0.95 -16.85 -1.10
N VAL A 62 -0.28 -15.82 -0.63
CA VAL A 62 1.12 -15.52 -0.96
C VAL A 62 1.90 -15.38 0.34
N MET A 63 3.07 -16.01 0.39
CA MET A 63 4.04 -15.82 1.46
C MET A 63 5.34 -15.32 0.84
N SER A 64 5.98 -14.35 1.49
CA SER A 64 7.21 -13.75 1.01
C SER A 64 8.17 -13.52 2.17
N TYR A 65 9.43 -13.88 1.95
CA TYR A 65 10.51 -13.68 2.89
C TYR A 65 11.66 -12.99 2.16
N ARG A 66 12.19 -11.93 2.76
CA ARG A 66 13.33 -11.18 2.25
C ARG A 66 14.33 -10.96 3.37
N ASN A 67 15.58 -11.29 3.11
CA ASN A 67 16.70 -10.98 3.98
C ASN A 67 17.72 -10.13 3.19
N GLN A 68 17.98 -8.92 3.66
CA GLN A 68 18.97 -8.03 3.09
C GLN A 68 20.19 -7.93 3.99
N TRP A 69 21.36 -7.89 3.34
CA TRP A 69 22.67 -7.77 3.97
C TRP A 69 22.87 -8.72 5.17
N PRO A 70 22.69 -10.05 4.96
CA PRO A 70 22.79 -11.03 6.05
C PRO A 70 24.17 -11.07 6.71
N ALA A 71 25.22 -10.64 5.99
CA ALA A 71 26.60 -10.62 6.48
C ALA A 71 26.96 -9.35 7.28
N MET A 72 26.09 -8.34 7.32
CA MET A 72 26.32 -7.10 8.05
C MET A 72 25.66 -7.20 9.43
N SER A 73 26.28 -6.56 10.44
CA SER A 73 25.80 -6.42 11.83
C SER A 73 24.45 -5.67 11.96
N GLY A 74 23.66 -5.55 10.90
CA GLY A 74 22.40 -4.83 10.83
C GLY A 74 21.51 -5.37 9.70
N SER A 75 21.37 -6.69 9.61
CA SER A 75 20.51 -7.35 8.63
C SER A 75 19.06 -6.83 8.71
N TYR A 76 18.43 -6.68 7.54
CA TYR A 76 17.03 -6.30 7.40
C TYR A 76 16.23 -7.52 6.95
N VAL A 77 15.27 -7.93 7.76
CA VAL A 77 14.44 -9.11 7.49
C VAL A 77 12.98 -8.68 7.39
N THR A 78 12.42 -8.83 6.20
CA THR A 78 11.01 -8.53 5.91
C THR A 78 10.27 -9.82 5.62
N GLN A 79 9.14 -10.02 6.29
CA GLN A 79 8.25 -11.17 6.12
C GLN A 79 6.86 -10.64 5.81
N ALA A 80 6.21 -11.18 4.79
CA ALA A 80 4.85 -10.81 4.43
C ALA A 80 4.02 -12.04 4.09
N VAL A 81 2.78 -12.04 4.55
CA VAL A 81 1.76 -13.01 4.17
C VAL A 81 0.55 -12.23 3.70
N SER A 82 0.02 -12.59 2.53
CA SER A 82 -1.14 -11.93 1.97
C SER A 82 -2.15 -12.94 1.43
N TYR A 83 -3.42 -12.64 1.61
CA TYR A 83 -4.54 -13.46 1.17
C TYR A 83 -5.56 -12.58 0.48
N ASP A 84 -6.07 -13.00 -0.67
CA ASP A 84 -7.21 -12.36 -1.31
C ASP A 84 -8.17 -13.34 -1.97
N GLN A 85 -9.43 -12.92 -2.06
CA GLN A 85 -10.48 -13.71 -2.67
C GLN A 85 -11.53 -12.82 -3.32
N HIS A 86 -12.00 -13.24 -4.51
CA HIS A 86 -13.14 -12.60 -5.15
C HIS A 86 -14.45 -13.07 -4.53
N VAL A 87 -15.30 -12.11 -4.14
CA VAL A 87 -16.59 -12.36 -3.52
C VAL A 87 -17.68 -11.73 -4.37
N LYS A 88 -18.42 -12.57 -5.10
CA LYS A 88 -19.49 -12.13 -6.02
C LYS A 88 -20.59 -11.33 -5.31
N SER A 89 -20.90 -11.67 -4.05
CA SER A 89 -21.97 -11.02 -3.28
C SER A 89 -21.74 -9.53 -3.01
N ILE A 90 -20.48 -9.11 -2.98
CA ILE A 90 -20.09 -7.70 -2.74
C ILE A 90 -19.56 -7.05 -4.02
N GLN A 91 -19.73 -7.70 -5.18
CA GLN A 91 -19.29 -7.22 -6.50
C GLN A 91 -17.80 -6.80 -6.51
N GLY A 92 -16.96 -7.60 -5.85
CA GLY A 92 -15.60 -7.18 -5.55
C GLY A 92 -14.73 -8.29 -4.97
N GLY A 93 -13.64 -7.89 -4.34
CA GLY A 93 -12.70 -8.77 -3.66
C GLY A 93 -12.32 -8.23 -2.29
N LEU A 94 -12.00 -9.14 -1.38
CA LEU A 94 -11.42 -8.83 -0.08
C LEU A 94 -9.97 -9.29 -0.07
N GLY A 95 -9.12 -8.53 0.59
CA GLY A 95 -7.72 -8.86 0.79
C GLY A 95 -7.27 -8.54 2.21
N LEU A 96 -6.32 -9.33 2.70
CA LEU A 96 -5.65 -9.10 3.97
C LEU A 96 -4.16 -9.34 3.78
N THR A 97 -3.34 -8.40 4.24
CA THR A 97 -1.88 -8.52 4.25
C THR A 97 -1.36 -8.28 5.65
N VAL A 98 -0.47 -9.15 6.11
CA VAL A 98 0.30 -8.96 7.34
C VAL A 98 1.77 -8.93 6.95
N MET A 99 2.46 -7.88 7.36
CA MET A 99 3.88 -7.68 7.09
C MET A 99 4.60 -7.35 8.40
N SER A 100 5.74 -8.00 8.62
CA SER A 100 6.67 -7.66 9.69
C SER A 100 8.03 -7.36 9.09
N ASP A 101 8.56 -6.19 9.41
CA ASP A 101 9.88 -5.75 9.04
C ASP A 101 10.74 -5.60 10.30
N GLN A 102 11.96 -6.15 10.26
CA GLN A 102 12.94 -6.09 11.33
C GLN A 102 14.22 -5.46 10.77
N ALA A 103 14.66 -4.37 11.39
CA ALA A 103 15.84 -3.61 11.00
C ALA A 103 16.85 -3.55 12.15
N GLY A 104 18.15 -3.64 11.81
CA GLY A 104 19.25 -3.39 12.74
C GLY A 104 19.31 -4.36 13.93
N GLN A 105 19.46 -5.67 13.68
CA GLN A 105 19.47 -6.71 14.75
C GLN A 105 18.23 -6.66 15.66
N ASN A 106 17.05 -6.53 15.07
CA ASN A 106 15.78 -6.50 15.82
C ASN A 106 15.61 -5.26 16.73
N THR A 107 16.46 -4.23 16.56
CA THR A 107 16.35 -2.94 17.27
C THR A 107 15.08 -2.21 16.86
N LEU A 108 14.75 -2.18 15.58
CA LEU A 108 13.52 -1.57 15.07
C LEU A 108 12.64 -2.65 14.43
N LYS A 109 11.44 -2.82 14.98
CA LYS A 109 10.43 -3.74 14.45
C LYS A 109 9.21 -2.97 14.02
N THR A 110 8.80 -3.14 12.76
CA THR A 110 7.57 -2.57 12.21
C THR A 110 6.64 -3.69 11.81
N THR A 111 5.47 -3.78 12.44
CA THR A 111 4.39 -4.68 12.03
C THR A 111 3.29 -3.86 11.36
N ARG A 112 2.86 -4.29 10.18
CA ARG A 112 1.77 -3.69 9.43
C ARG A 112 0.71 -4.75 9.16
N ILE A 113 -0.54 -4.43 9.48
CA ILE A 113 -1.71 -5.25 9.16
C ILE A 113 -2.60 -4.39 8.27
N THR A 114 -2.94 -4.91 7.09
CA THR A 114 -3.65 -4.16 6.05
C THR A 114 -4.85 -4.95 5.57
N GLY A 115 -6.04 -4.40 5.78
CA GLY A 115 -7.28 -4.89 5.19
C GLY A 115 -7.62 -4.11 3.93
N MET A 116 -8.06 -4.82 2.89
CA MET A 116 -8.37 -4.25 1.58
C MET A 116 -9.74 -4.73 1.11
N TYR A 117 -10.48 -3.82 0.50
CA TYR A 117 -11.70 -4.13 -0.24
C TYR A 117 -11.62 -3.48 -1.61
N ALA A 118 -11.77 -4.28 -2.67
CA ALA A 118 -11.79 -3.82 -4.05
C ALA A 118 -13.16 -4.02 -4.67
N TYR A 119 -13.79 -2.93 -5.11
CA TYR A 119 -15.03 -2.95 -5.88
C TYR A 119 -14.72 -3.01 -7.38
N GLN A 120 -15.40 -3.89 -8.11
CA GLN A 120 -15.26 -4.04 -9.56
C GLN A 120 -16.55 -3.63 -10.27
N GLN A 121 -16.49 -2.54 -11.04
CA GLN A 121 -17.57 -2.08 -11.90
C GLN A 121 -17.25 -2.39 -13.36
N ASN A 122 -18.09 -3.19 -14.01
CA ASN A 122 -18.00 -3.39 -15.46
C ASN A 122 -18.71 -2.23 -16.17
N LEU A 123 -17.97 -1.39 -16.90
CA LEU A 123 -18.55 -0.28 -17.68
C LEU A 123 -19.09 -0.79 -19.02
N THR A 124 -18.35 -1.70 -19.64
CA THR A 124 -18.69 -2.34 -20.93
C THR A 124 -18.25 -3.81 -20.89
N ARG A 125 -18.68 -4.64 -21.84
CA ARG A 125 -18.25 -6.05 -21.96
C ARG A 125 -16.72 -6.26 -22.09
N LYS A 126 -15.98 -5.22 -22.47
CA LYS A 126 -14.51 -5.25 -22.63
C LYS A 126 -13.76 -4.38 -21.62
N ILE A 127 -14.45 -3.53 -20.86
CA ILE A 127 -13.82 -2.52 -19.99
C ILE A 127 -14.42 -2.65 -18.60
N SER A 128 -13.55 -2.91 -17.63
CA SER A 128 -13.89 -2.94 -16.21
C SER A 128 -13.04 -1.93 -15.45
N LEU A 129 -13.68 -1.20 -14.55
CA LEU A 129 -13.04 -0.32 -13.58
C LEU A 129 -12.96 -1.04 -12.23
N ARG A 130 -11.83 -0.92 -11.54
CA ARG A 130 -11.66 -1.41 -10.17
C ARG A 130 -11.19 -0.27 -9.29
N ALA A 131 -11.83 -0.10 -8.15
CA ALA A 131 -11.45 0.86 -7.13
C ALA A 131 -11.35 0.12 -5.80
N ALA A 132 -10.38 0.48 -4.96
CA ALA A 132 -10.22 -0.16 -3.67
C ALA A 132 -10.11 0.83 -2.52
N LEU A 133 -10.56 0.37 -1.37
CA LEU A 133 -10.34 0.97 -0.07
C LEU A 133 -9.35 0.10 0.69
N GLU A 134 -8.38 0.75 1.30
CA GLU A 134 -7.37 0.12 2.13
C GLU A 134 -7.38 0.75 3.52
N ALA A 135 -7.37 -0.09 4.55
CA ALA A 135 -7.18 0.31 5.93
C ALA A 135 -5.95 -0.43 6.49
N SER A 136 -5.00 0.33 7.03
CA SER A 136 -3.73 -0.20 7.53
C SER A 136 -3.48 0.20 8.98
N TYR A 137 -3.15 -0.78 9.80
CA TYR A 137 -2.68 -0.62 11.17
C TYR A 137 -1.17 -0.82 11.19
N PHE A 138 -0.45 0.12 11.80
CA PHE A 138 1.00 0.07 11.93
C PHE A 138 1.41 0.11 13.39
N GLN A 139 2.29 -0.80 13.76
CA GLN A 139 2.92 -0.83 15.06
C GLN A 139 4.43 -0.82 14.88
N LYS A 140 5.07 0.26 15.35
CA LYS A 140 6.52 0.37 15.41
C LYS A 140 6.95 0.19 16.86
N SER A 141 7.92 -0.70 17.07
CA SER A 141 8.55 -0.95 18.35
C SER A 141 10.04 -0.75 18.19
N LEU A 142 10.63 0.00 19.13
CA LEU A 142 12.05 0.29 19.18
C LEU A 142 12.59 -0.26 20.49
N ASP A 143 13.59 -1.13 20.39
CA ASP A 143 14.31 -1.64 21.55
C ASP A 143 15.51 -0.74 21.85
N TRP A 144 15.36 0.09 22.88
CA TRP A 144 16.38 1.05 23.29
C TRP A 144 17.63 0.40 23.88
N SER A 145 17.56 -0.87 24.30
CA SER A 145 18.70 -1.58 24.89
C SER A 145 19.75 -2.01 23.85
N ASN A 146 19.37 -2.10 22.57
CA ASN A 146 20.23 -2.48 21.46
C ASN A 146 20.65 -1.28 20.57
N LEU A 147 20.29 -0.05 20.96
CA LEU A 147 20.73 1.15 20.25
C LEU A 147 22.16 1.52 20.61
N THR A 148 23.09 1.35 19.67
CA THR A 148 24.41 1.96 19.75
C THR A 148 24.34 3.35 19.14
N PHE A 149 24.42 4.38 19.98
CA PHE A 149 24.45 5.77 19.54
C PHE A 149 25.87 6.19 19.16
N GLY A 150 26.02 7.13 18.22
CA GLY A 150 27.34 7.57 17.73
C GLY A 150 28.20 8.28 18.79
N ASP A 151 27.61 8.77 19.87
CA ASP A 151 28.29 9.31 21.05
C ASP A 151 28.85 8.22 21.98
N MET A 152 28.42 6.96 21.81
CA MET A 152 28.94 5.78 22.51
C MET A 152 30.15 5.14 21.79
N ILE A 153 30.48 5.60 20.59
CA ILE A 153 31.63 5.17 19.79
C ILE A 153 32.82 6.08 20.11
N ASP A 154 33.90 5.51 20.64
CA ASP A 154 35.13 6.26 20.95
C ASP A 154 35.79 6.73 19.64
N PRO A 155 35.98 8.04 19.41
CA PRO A 155 36.53 8.57 18.15
C PRO A 155 37.95 8.08 17.83
N ARG A 156 38.66 7.43 18.77
CA ARG A 156 39.98 6.83 18.55
C ARG A 156 39.99 5.31 18.39
N ARG A 157 38.93 4.60 18.82
CA ARG A 157 38.93 3.13 18.88
C ARG A 157 37.74 2.45 18.19
N GLY A 158 36.75 3.24 17.74
CA GLY A 158 35.56 2.71 17.07
C GLY A 158 34.53 2.15 18.04
#